data_AF-A0A2A6R0A6-F1
#
_entry.id   AF-A0A2A6R0A6-F1
#
_cell.length_a   1.000
_cell.length_b   1.000
_cell.length_c   1.000
_cell.angle_alpha   90.00
_cell.angle_beta   90.00
_cell.angle_gamma   90.00
#
_symmetry.space_group_name_H-M   'P 1'
#
loop_
_entity.id
_entity.type
_entity.pdbx_description
1 polymer ?
#
loop_
_entity_poly.entity_id
_entity_poly.type
_entity_poly.pdbx_seq_one_letter_code
_entity_poly.pdbx_strand_id
1 'polypeptide(L)'
;MMNPASKLQYGERFGDDVKKIVRSALSIASVSSEAEIASARYARWFRGETGETEPMATSAKKFHRITTAMAAAEVIAATKENLSILGGDASDLFTSKLPTGHRMRKAIRPTILPNAPHLGACKFGEIVTGRSQDVFAVTQLFIANFDGDIDTTAGSANLYKPRSQDFDQMFFGLHLILGRDGNLLGFNQTLGNKGVSFKTKDITAALYNVASVSTGLSMEDLQARAAVNRR
;
A
#
# COMPACT_ATOMS: atom_id res chain seq x y z
N MET A 1 10.46 13.27 -9.86
CA MET A 1 11.22 13.47 -8.62
C MET A 1 10.24 13.78 -7.50
N MET A 2 10.41 13.17 -6.33
CA MET A 2 9.44 13.22 -5.22
C MET A 2 9.57 14.55 -4.45
N ASN A 3 8.46 15.18 -4.08
CA ASN A 3 8.47 16.41 -3.28
C ASN A 3 8.74 16.05 -1.80
N PRO A 4 9.80 16.57 -1.16
CA PRO A 4 10.12 16.28 0.24
C PRO A 4 9.00 16.63 1.23
N ALA A 5 8.08 17.53 0.85
CA ALA A 5 6.91 17.88 1.66
C ALA A 5 5.95 16.70 1.90
N SER A 6 5.74 15.81 0.90
CA SER A 6 4.83 14.67 1.02
C SER A 6 5.34 13.60 1.98
N LYS A 7 6.67 13.43 2.07
CA LYS A 7 7.33 12.49 3.01
C LYS A 7 7.20 12.96 4.46
N LEU A 8 7.26 14.28 4.70
CA LEU A 8 7.12 14.86 6.04
C LEU A 8 5.72 14.66 6.63
N GLN A 9 4.67 14.84 5.83
CA GLN A 9 3.26 14.75 6.25
C GLN A 9 2.79 13.32 6.58
N TYR A 10 3.35 12.29 5.94
CA TYR A 10 2.96 10.90 6.23
C TYR A 10 3.56 10.41 7.55
N GLY A 11 4.86 10.67 7.79
CA GLY A 11 5.53 10.29 9.04
C GLY A 11 4.93 10.95 10.29
N GLU A 12 4.39 12.16 10.16
CA GLU A 12 3.69 12.87 11.26
C GLU A 12 2.46 12.12 11.78
N ARG A 13 1.86 11.24 10.97
CA ARG A 13 0.70 10.42 11.37
C ARG A 13 1.05 9.31 12.35
N PHE A 14 2.33 8.98 12.49
CA PHE A 14 2.83 7.94 13.38
C PHE A 14 3.59 8.52 14.59
N GLY A 15 3.70 9.86 14.69
CA GLY A 15 4.30 10.59 15.82
C GLY A 15 5.45 11.54 15.43
N ASP A 16 5.55 12.69 16.13
CA ASP A 16 6.53 13.75 15.84
C ASP A 16 8.00 13.32 16.08
N ASP A 17 8.23 12.34 16.97
CA ASP A 17 9.56 12.00 17.49
C ASP A 17 10.24 10.81 16.81
N VAL A 18 9.60 10.10 15.87
CA VAL A 18 10.31 9.04 15.12
C VAL A 18 11.42 9.62 14.24
N LYS A 19 11.26 10.89 13.84
CA LYS A 19 12.28 11.68 13.13
C LYS A 19 13.52 11.98 14.00
N LYS A 20 13.45 11.92 15.35
CA LYS A 20 14.61 12.18 16.24
C LYS A 20 15.59 11.02 16.35
N ILE A 21 15.21 9.80 15.96
CA ILE A 21 16.14 8.68 15.90
C ILE A 21 17.20 8.92 14.79
N VAL A 22 16.94 9.82 13.83
CA VAL A 22 17.81 10.06 12.66
C VAL A 22 18.29 11.52 12.54
N ARG A 23 17.69 12.49 13.24
CA ARG A 23 17.95 13.95 13.03
C ARG A 23 18.80 14.67 14.09
N SER A 24 19.79 14.02 14.68
CA SER A 24 20.91 14.78 15.31
C SER A 24 21.93 15.31 14.29
N ALA A 25 21.69 15.14 12.99
CA ALA A 25 22.55 15.66 11.94
C ALA A 25 21.75 16.53 10.93
N LEU A 26 21.98 17.84 11.08
CA LEU A 26 22.00 18.87 10.04
C LEU A 26 20.67 19.49 9.58
N SER A 27 20.80 20.78 9.32
CA SER A 27 19.82 21.84 9.36
C SER A 27 19.63 22.48 7.96
N ILE A 28 18.60 23.34 7.89
CA ILE A 28 18.39 24.49 6.99
C ILE A 28 17.41 24.31 5.81
N ALA A 29 16.55 25.34 5.73
CA ALA A 29 15.36 25.64 4.91
C ALA A 29 15.64 25.83 3.39
N SER A 30 14.74 26.19 2.46
CA SER A 30 13.48 26.97 2.45
C SER A 30 12.82 26.96 1.02
N VAL A 31 11.48 27.21 0.94
CA VAL A 31 10.58 27.79 -0.14
C VAL A 31 10.81 27.45 -1.65
N SER A 32 9.84 27.35 -2.59
CA SER A 32 8.47 27.88 -2.76
C SER A 32 7.73 27.19 -3.95
N SER A 33 6.39 27.28 -3.93
CA SER A 33 5.39 27.32 -5.03
C SER A 33 5.42 26.28 -6.17
N GLU A 34 4.60 25.24 -6.02
CA GLU A 34 4.02 24.42 -7.12
C GLU A 34 2.92 23.45 -6.60
N ALA A 35 2.80 23.31 -5.27
CA ALA A 35 1.88 22.42 -4.56
C ALA A 35 0.38 22.75 -4.73
N GLU A 36 0.01 23.89 -5.32
CA GLU A 36 -1.39 24.29 -5.50
C GLU A 36 -2.06 23.66 -6.75
N ILE A 37 -1.30 23.15 -7.73
CA ILE A 37 -1.87 22.62 -8.99
C ILE A 37 -2.00 21.08 -8.98
N ALA A 38 -1.16 20.39 -8.21
CA ALA A 38 -1.22 18.92 -8.10
C ALA A 38 -2.30 18.43 -7.13
N SER A 39 -2.75 19.30 -6.23
CA SER A 39 -3.78 18.99 -5.23
C SER A 39 -5.21 18.93 -5.81
N ALA A 40 -5.47 19.52 -6.98
CA ALA A 40 -6.84 19.75 -7.48
C ALA A 40 -7.47 18.65 -8.35
N ARG A 41 -6.90 17.43 -8.52
CA ARG A 41 -7.30 16.53 -9.63
C ARG A 41 -7.77 15.10 -9.32
N TYR A 42 -7.78 14.64 -8.08
CA TYR A 42 -8.00 13.20 -7.79
C TYR A 42 -9.44 12.79 -7.37
N ALA A 43 -10.43 13.67 -7.49
CA ALA A 43 -11.81 13.39 -7.07
C ALA A 43 -12.76 12.76 -8.13
N ARG A 44 -12.40 12.57 -9.41
CA ARG A 44 -13.42 12.60 -10.48
C ARG A 44 -13.81 11.29 -11.22
N TRP A 45 -13.42 10.10 -10.75
CA TRP A 45 -13.15 8.98 -11.68
C TRP A 45 -14.14 7.81 -11.82
N PHE A 46 -15.26 7.70 -11.10
CA PHE A 46 -16.28 6.68 -11.47
C PHE A 46 -17.76 7.06 -11.30
N ARG A 47 -18.09 8.17 -10.62
CA ARG A 47 -19.40 8.86 -10.68
C ARG A 47 -19.09 10.32 -10.41
N GLY A 48 -19.45 11.22 -11.32
CA GLY A 48 -19.09 12.62 -11.22
C GLY A 48 -19.59 13.24 -9.92
N GLU A 49 -18.67 13.67 -9.06
CA GLU A 49 -18.85 14.71 -8.05
C GLU A 49 -17.47 15.20 -7.56
N THR A 50 -17.47 16.34 -6.89
CA THR A 50 -16.46 17.40 -6.96
C THR A 50 -15.21 17.24 -6.09
N GLY A 51 -14.04 17.43 -6.73
CA GLY A 51 -13.10 18.50 -6.40
C GLY A 51 -12.23 18.49 -5.13
N GLU A 52 -12.40 17.60 -4.15
CA GLU A 52 -11.58 17.64 -2.92
C GLU A 52 -10.55 16.50 -2.80
N THR A 53 -9.36 16.84 -2.30
CA THR A 53 -8.24 15.92 -2.03
C THR A 53 -8.54 15.13 -0.77
N GLU A 54 -9.22 13.99 -0.89
CA GLU A 54 -9.50 13.19 0.30
C GLU A 54 -8.20 12.60 0.89
N PRO A 55 -7.86 12.89 2.15
CA PRO A 55 -6.77 12.20 2.81
C PRO A 55 -7.17 10.72 2.93
N MET A 56 -6.30 9.82 2.43
CA MET A 56 -6.45 8.36 2.55
C MET A 56 -6.76 7.86 3.98
N ALA A 57 -6.55 8.70 4.99
CA ALA A 57 -6.99 8.45 6.35
C ALA A 57 -7.92 9.59 6.77
N THR A 58 -9.24 9.38 6.67
CA THR A 58 -10.20 10.05 7.57
C THR A 58 -9.92 9.67 9.05
N SER A 59 -9.10 8.64 9.24
CA SER A 59 -8.69 8.00 10.48
C SER A 59 -7.39 8.54 11.10
N ALA A 60 -6.84 9.70 10.72
CA ALA A 60 -5.58 10.19 11.32
C ALA A 60 -5.61 10.24 12.87
N LYS A 61 -6.80 10.44 13.45
CA LYS A 61 -7.05 10.41 14.90
C LYS A 61 -7.02 8.99 15.52
N LYS A 62 -6.98 7.93 14.71
CA LYS A 62 -6.97 6.53 15.15
C LYS A 62 -5.57 5.94 15.27
N PHE A 63 -4.55 6.60 14.72
CA PHE A 63 -3.19 6.08 14.79
C PHE A 63 -2.61 6.25 16.21
N HIS A 64 -2.03 5.17 16.71
CA HIS A 64 -1.24 5.17 17.93
C HIS A 64 0.09 5.85 17.69
N ARG A 65 0.39 6.88 18.50
CA ARG A 65 1.67 7.59 18.44
C ARG A 65 2.79 6.65 18.86
N ILE A 66 3.82 6.52 18.02
CA ILE A 66 5.05 5.80 18.34
C ILE A 66 6.08 6.81 18.84
N THR A 67 6.65 6.57 20.02
CA THR A 67 7.64 7.44 20.64
C THR A 67 8.92 6.68 20.95
N THR A 68 10.03 7.41 21.13
CA THR A 68 11.34 6.84 21.45
C THR A 68 11.42 6.24 22.85
N ALA A 69 10.46 6.56 23.72
CA ALA A 69 10.39 6.04 25.10
C ALA A 69 9.71 4.67 25.20
N MET A 70 9.06 4.21 24.12
CA MET A 70 8.33 2.94 24.11
C MET A 70 9.28 1.75 24.10
N ALA A 71 8.92 0.70 24.83
CA ALA A 71 9.59 -0.58 24.75
C ALA A 71 9.37 -1.22 23.37
N ALA A 72 10.29 -2.10 22.94
CA ALA A 72 10.20 -2.74 21.62
C ALA A 72 8.87 -3.48 21.40
N ALA A 73 8.34 -4.15 22.43
CA ALA A 73 7.05 -4.82 22.38
C ALA A 73 5.88 -3.85 22.14
N GLU A 74 5.92 -2.66 22.74
CA GLU A 74 4.92 -1.62 22.57
C GLU A 74 4.99 -1.00 21.17
N VAL A 75 6.21 -0.79 20.64
CA VAL A 75 6.41 -0.31 19.25
C VAL A 75 5.83 -1.31 18.25
N ILE A 76 6.07 -2.61 18.45
CA ILE A 76 5.51 -3.68 17.60
C ILE A 76 3.99 -3.67 17.65
N ALA A 77 3.40 -3.58 18.85
CA ALA A 77 1.95 -3.56 19.03
C ALA A 77 1.31 -2.35 18.34
N ALA A 78 1.82 -1.14 18.61
CA ALA A 78 1.33 0.10 18.00
C ALA A 78 1.49 0.08 16.48
N THR A 79 2.59 -0.47 15.97
CA THR A 79 2.82 -0.54 14.52
C THR A 79 1.86 -1.54 13.86
N LYS A 80 1.60 -2.70 14.47
CA LYS A 80 0.61 -3.66 13.95
C LYS A 80 -0.79 -3.07 13.91
N GLU A 81 -1.18 -2.32 14.93
CA GLU A 81 -2.46 -1.64 14.99
C GLU A 81 -2.57 -0.56 13.91
N ASN A 82 -1.55 0.31 13.80
CA ASN A 82 -1.51 1.35 12.79
C ASN A 82 -1.54 0.77 11.37
N LEU A 83 -0.82 -0.32 11.11
CA LEU A 83 -0.87 -1.03 9.84
C LEU A 83 -2.25 -1.65 9.57
N SER A 84 -2.94 -2.16 10.59
CA SER A 84 -4.29 -2.70 10.45
C SER A 84 -5.30 -1.61 10.09
N ILE A 85 -5.20 -0.44 10.71
CA ILE A 85 -6.00 0.75 10.36
C ILE A 85 -5.72 1.15 8.91
N LEU A 86 -4.44 1.27 8.55
CA LEU A 86 -3.99 1.63 7.21
C LEU A 86 -4.49 0.64 6.14
N GLY A 87 -4.44 -0.66 6.44
CA GLY A 87 -4.96 -1.70 5.58
C GLY A 87 -6.49 -1.67 5.49
N GLY A 88 -7.18 -1.38 6.59
CA GLY A 88 -8.62 -1.18 6.62
C GLY A 88 -9.05 -0.05 5.70
N ASP A 89 -8.47 1.14 5.90
CA ASP A 89 -8.72 2.33 5.09
C ASP A 89 -8.39 2.07 3.60
N ALA A 90 -7.26 1.39 3.30
CA ALA A 90 -6.90 1.03 1.94
C ALA A 90 -7.91 0.05 1.31
N SER A 91 -8.37 -0.98 2.05
CA SER A 91 -9.37 -1.91 1.52
C SER A 91 -10.66 -1.18 1.19
N ASP A 92 -11.14 -0.31 2.08
CA ASP A 92 -12.41 0.38 1.90
C ASP A 92 -12.33 1.38 0.74
N LEU A 93 -11.22 2.13 0.66
CA LEU A 93 -10.93 3.02 -0.46
C LEU A 93 -10.94 2.28 -1.79
N PHE A 94 -10.15 1.22 -1.94
CA PHE A 94 -10.02 0.53 -3.22
C PHE A 94 -11.34 -0.14 -3.60
N THR A 95 -11.97 -0.87 -2.67
CA THR A 95 -13.23 -1.60 -2.93
C THR A 95 -14.34 -0.65 -3.37
N SER A 96 -14.46 0.53 -2.74
CA SER A 96 -15.48 1.53 -3.12
C SER A 96 -15.32 2.07 -4.55
N LYS A 97 -14.14 1.95 -5.14
CA LYS A 97 -13.79 2.47 -6.48
C LYS A 97 -13.69 1.35 -7.52
N LEU A 98 -13.86 0.10 -7.14
CA LEU A 98 -13.77 -1.01 -8.07
C LEU A 98 -15.07 -1.17 -8.89
N PRO A 99 -14.98 -1.63 -10.15
CA PRO A 99 -16.16 -1.94 -10.94
C PRO A 99 -17.06 -2.99 -10.28
N THR A 100 -18.37 -2.89 -10.52
CA THR A 100 -19.32 -3.92 -10.07
C THR A 100 -18.90 -5.30 -10.55
N GLY A 101 -18.98 -6.31 -9.67
CA GLY A 101 -18.57 -7.68 -9.97
C GLY A 101 -17.06 -7.93 -9.83
N HIS A 102 -16.29 -6.99 -9.28
CA HIS A 102 -14.89 -7.24 -8.92
C HIS A 102 -14.76 -8.44 -7.96
N ARG A 103 -13.63 -9.14 -8.05
CA ARG A 103 -13.35 -10.34 -7.23
C ARG A 103 -12.50 -10.08 -5.99
N MET A 104 -12.10 -8.83 -5.75
CA MET A 104 -11.33 -8.46 -4.56
C MET A 104 -12.14 -8.69 -3.28
N ARG A 105 -11.51 -9.36 -2.31
CA ARG A 105 -12.03 -9.57 -0.95
C ARG A 105 -11.15 -8.82 0.06
N LYS A 106 -11.78 -8.20 1.05
CA LYS A 106 -11.08 -7.56 2.18
C LYS A 106 -10.34 -8.61 2.99
N ALA A 107 -9.05 -8.38 3.24
CA ALA A 107 -8.21 -9.29 4.00
C ALA A 107 -7.11 -8.51 4.73
N ILE A 108 -7.38 -8.12 5.98
CA ILE A 108 -6.48 -7.28 6.79
C ILE A 108 -5.52 -8.17 7.57
N ARG A 109 -4.22 -8.10 7.25
CA ARG A 109 -3.16 -8.82 7.97
C ARG A 109 -1.89 -7.97 8.05
N PRO A 110 -1.58 -7.36 9.20
CA PRO A 110 -0.36 -6.60 9.39
C PRO A 110 0.83 -7.54 9.62
N THR A 111 1.98 -7.18 9.04
CA THR A 111 3.27 -7.85 9.23
C THR A 111 4.33 -6.79 9.50
N ILE A 112 5.16 -7.05 10.49
CA ILE A 112 6.25 -6.15 10.93
C ILE A 112 7.58 -6.66 10.40
N LEU A 113 8.50 -5.74 10.11
CA LEU A 113 9.88 -6.08 9.77
C LEU A 113 10.66 -6.42 11.05
N PRO A 114 11.30 -7.60 11.14
CA PRO A 114 12.04 -8.00 12.34
C PRO A 114 13.13 -7.01 12.77
N ASN A 115 13.82 -6.42 11.78
CA ASN A 115 14.95 -5.51 12.01
C ASN A 115 14.55 -4.03 12.07
N ALA A 116 13.28 -3.70 11.84
CA ALA A 116 12.74 -2.35 11.91
C ALA A 116 11.29 -2.41 12.42
N PRO A 117 11.08 -2.55 13.74
CA PRO A 117 9.77 -2.86 14.32
C PRO A 117 8.68 -1.81 14.10
N HIS A 118 9.07 -0.58 13.75
CA HIS A 118 8.18 0.50 13.36
C HIS A 118 7.76 0.45 11.89
N LEU A 119 8.37 -0.42 11.09
CA LEU A 119 8.07 -0.61 9.67
C LEU A 119 7.38 -1.96 9.43
N GLY A 120 6.54 -1.99 8.41
CA GLY A 120 5.77 -3.15 8.05
C GLY A 120 4.88 -2.95 6.84
N ALA A 121 4.14 -4.00 6.52
CA ALA A 121 3.14 -3.99 5.47
C ALA A 121 1.86 -4.62 5.99
N CYS A 122 0.72 -4.12 5.53
CA CYS A 122 -0.57 -4.72 5.76
C CYS A 122 -1.10 -5.27 4.44
N LYS A 123 -1.43 -6.57 4.43
CA LYS A 123 -2.35 -7.09 3.42
C LYS A 123 -3.66 -6.36 3.61
N PHE A 124 -4.24 -5.83 2.55
CA PHE A 124 -5.57 -5.21 2.59
C PHE A 124 -6.58 -5.92 1.67
N GLY A 125 -6.10 -6.67 0.67
CA GLY A 125 -6.96 -7.35 -0.27
C GLY A 125 -6.40 -8.68 -0.76
N GLU A 126 -7.30 -9.53 -1.25
CA GLU A 126 -6.97 -10.78 -1.95
C GLU A 126 -7.93 -11.03 -3.10
N ILE A 127 -7.41 -11.54 -4.21
CA ILE A 127 -8.15 -11.90 -5.41
C ILE A 127 -7.72 -13.32 -5.80
N VAL A 128 -8.67 -14.25 -5.89
CA VAL A 128 -8.41 -15.58 -6.46
C VAL A 128 -8.35 -15.43 -7.98
N THR A 129 -7.19 -15.72 -8.56
CA THR A 129 -6.93 -15.57 -10.00
C THR A 129 -7.01 -16.89 -10.75
N GLY A 130 -6.90 -18.02 -10.06
CA GLY A 130 -7.04 -19.34 -10.65
C GLY A 130 -7.23 -20.43 -9.61
N ARG A 131 -7.81 -21.55 -10.04
CA ARG A 131 -8.01 -22.74 -9.21
C ARG A 131 -7.65 -23.97 -10.04
N SER A 132 -6.76 -24.80 -9.51
CA SER A 132 -6.50 -26.15 -9.99
C SER A 132 -6.97 -27.17 -8.93
N GLN A 133 -6.81 -28.47 -9.18
CA GLN A 133 -7.27 -29.52 -8.26
C GLN A 133 -6.68 -29.35 -6.84
N ASP A 134 -5.39 -29.03 -6.74
CA ASP A 134 -4.68 -28.97 -5.44
C ASP A 134 -4.12 -27.60 -5.07
N VAL A 135 -4.22 -26.61 -5.96
CA VAL A 135 -3.63 -25.28 -5.74
C VAL A 135 -4.57 -24.14 -6.12
N PHE A 136 -4.44 -23.04 -5.39
CA PHE A 136 -5.07 -21.76 -5.69
C PHE A 136 -4.01 -20.75 -6.13
N ALA A 137 -4.22 -20.13 -7.28
CA ALA A 137 -3.48 -18.93 -7.65
C ALA A 137 -4.20 -17.71 -7.07
N VAL A 138 -3.48 -16.90 -6.32
CA VAL A 138 -4.02 -15.69 -5.68
C VAL A 138 -3.14 -14.49 -5.95
N THR A 139 -3.75 -13.33 -6.06
CA THR A 139 -3.06 -12.04 -5.97
C THR A 139 -3.40 -11.42 -4.63
N GLN A 140 -2.42 -11.20 -3.78
CA GLN A 140 -2.57 -10.47 -2.53
C GLN A 140 -2.08 -9.03 -2.69
N LEU A 141 -2.81 -8.10 -2.06
CA LEU A 141 -2.62 -6.66 -2.20
C LEU A 141 -2.18 -6.08 -0.86
N PHE A 142 -1.15 -5.25 -0.89
CA PHE A 142 -0.50 -4.74 0.31
C PHE A 142 -0.25 -3.24 0.25
N ILE A 143 -0.31 -2.63 1.42
CA ILE A 143 0.15 -1.28 1.70
C ILE A 143 1.28 -1.36 2.73
N ALA A 144 2.42 -0.75 2.43
CA ALA A 144 3.55 -0.61 3.34
C ALA A 144 3.65 0.81 3.88
N ASN A 145 4.17 0.94 5.11
CA ASN A 145 4.59 2.22 5.68
C ASN A 145 6.09 2.51 5.43
N PHE A 146 6.65 1.93 4.37
CA PHE A 146 8.01 2.17 3.87
C PHE A 146 8.06 2.09 2.34
N ASP A 147 9.13 2.61 1.74
CA ASP A 147 9.50 2.37 0.33
C ASP A 147 10.66 1.36 0.28
N GLY A 148 10.63 0.47 -0.71
CA GLY A 148 11.56 -0.63 -0.76
C GLY A 148 11.45 -1.49 -2.00
N ASP A 149 12.27 -2.53 -2.02
CA ASP A 149 12.20 -3.60 -3.00
C ASP A 149 11.58 -4.85 -2.37
N ILE A 150 10.96 -5.68 -3.20
CA ILE A 150 10.31 -6.92 -2.80
C ILE A 150 11.04 -8.08 -3.46
N ASP A 151 11.50 -9.03 -2.65
CA ASP A 151 12.28 -10.18 -3.12
C ASP A 151 11.49 -11.48 -2.95
N THR A 152 10.90 -11.93 -4.06
CA THR A 152 10.08 -13.13 -4.18
C THR A 152 10.89 -14.38 -4.55
N THR A 153 12.22 -14.32 -4.52
CA THR A 153 13.05 -15.51 -4.76
C THR A 153 12.86 -16.55 -3.66
N ALA A 154 12.81 -17.82 -4.03
CA ALA A 154 12.61 -18.93 -3.10
C ALA A 154 13.77 -18.99 -2.09
N GLY A 155 13.46 -19.06 -0.80
CA GLY A 155 14.47 -19.08 0.26
C GLY A 155 15.10 -17.72 0.59
N SER A 156 14.60 -16.61 0.02
CA SER A 156 15.03 -15.28 0.45
C SER A 156 14.64 -15.08 1.92
N ALA A 157 15.63 -14.82 2.78
CA ALA A 157 15.39 -14.59 4.20
C ALA A 157 14.57 -13.32 4.47
N ASN A 158 14.50 -12.40 3.48
CA ASN A 158 13.90 -11.08 3.61
C ASN A 158 13.08 -10.74 2.37
N LEU A 159 11.77 -11.02 2.42
CA LEU A 159 10.80 -10.58 1.41
C LEU A 159 10.82 -9.06 1.22
N TYR A 160 10.99 -8.31 2.32
CA TYR A 160 10.99 -6.85 2.33
C TYR A 160 12.41 -6.29 2.43
N LYS A 161 12.77 -5.39 1.51
CA LYS A 161 14.04 -4.66 1.52
C LYS A 161 13.77 -3.15 1.50
N PRO A 162 13.48 -2.52 2.66
CA PRO A 162 13.29 -1.07 2.72
C PRO A 162 14.55 -0.35 2.25
N ARG A 163 14.37 0.74 1.49
CA ARG A 163 15.48 1.60 1.05
C ARG A 163 15.94 2.56 2.15
N SER A 164 15.09 2.81 3.13
CA SER A 164 15.38 3.67 4.28
C SER A 164 14.61 3.18 5.50
N GLN A 165 15.03 3.62 6.68
CA GLN A 165 14.31 3.39 7.94
C GLN A 165 13.19 4.41 8.21
N ASP A 166 13.01 5.37 7.29
CA ASP A 166 11.96 6.39 7.40
C ASP A 166 10.59 5.83 7.04
N PHE A 167 9.55 6.42 7.63
CA PHE A 167 8.19 6.23 7.12
C PHE A 167 8.06 6.76 5.70
N ASP A 168 7.43 5.94 4.88
CA ASP A 168 7.03 6.26 3.52
C ASP A 168 5.77 5.45 3.20
N GLN A 169 5.29 5.48 1.97
CA GLN A 169 4.14 4.69 1.57
C GLN A 169 4.38 4.03 0.23
N MET A 170 4.01 2.75 0.14
CA MET A 170 4.09 1.99 -1.08
C MET A 170 2.93 0.98 -1.13
N PHE A 171 2.32 0.87 -2.30
CA PHE A 171 1.38 -0.19 -2.64
C PHE A 171 2.07 -1.24 -3.49
N PHE A 172 1.77 -2.50 -3.24
CA PHE A 172 2.28 -3.58 -4.07
C PHE A 172 1.32 -4.77 -4.09
N GLY A 173 1.42 -5.56 -5.15
CA GLY A 173 0.69 -6.80 -5.31
C GLY A 173 1.64 -7.97 -5.47
N LEU A 174 1.31 -9.12 -4.89
CA LEU A 174 2.07 -10.36 -5.00
C LEU A 174 1.20 -11.46 -5.59
N HIS A 175 1.74 -12.18 -6.56
CA HIS A 175 1.15 -13.40 -7.08
C HIS A 175 1.68 -14.59 -6.28
N LEU A 176 0.79 -15.33 -5.64
CA LEU A 176 1.13 -16.48 -4.80
C LEU A 176 0.39 -17.72 -5.27
N ILE A 177 0.98 -18.86 -4.93
CA ILE A 177 0.39 -20.18 -5.08
C ILE A 177 0.14 -20.70 -3.67
N LEU A 178 -1.13 -20.97 -3.36
CA LEU A 178 -1.55 -21.55 -2.10
C LEU A 178 -1.94 -23.00 -2.31
N GLY A 179 -1.64 -23.85 -1.33
CA GLY A 179 -2.18 -25.21 -1.26
C GLY A 179 -3.67 -25.21 -0.96
N ARG A 180 -4.31 -26.38 -1.07
CA ARG A 180 -5.73 -26.55 -0.77
C ARG A 180 -6.09 -26.23 0.68
N ASP A 181 -5.13 -26.37 1.58
CA ASP A 181 -5.17 -26.00 3.00
C ASP A 181 -4.97 -24.50 3.26
N GLY A 182 -4.71 -23.71 2.21
CA GLY A 182 -4.41 -22.28 2.30
C GLY A 182 -2.97 -21.96 2.69
N ASN A 183 -2.10 -22.97 2.82
CA ASN A 183 -0.69 -22.76 3.11
C ASN A 183 0.02 -22.18 1.87
N LEU A 184 0.96 -21.27 2.12
CA LEU A 184 1.77 -20.70 1.04
C LEU A 184 2.73 -21.77 0.50
N LEU A 185 2.57 -22.14 -0.77
CA LEU A 185 3.51 -23.01 -1.48
C LEU A 185 4.65 -22.20 -2.10
N GLY A 186 4.39 -20.95 -2.47
CA GLY A 186 5.41 -20.02 -2.97
C GLY A 186 4.84 -18.86 -3.78
N PHE A 187 5.74 -18.03 -4.31
CA PHE A 187 5.39 -16.99 -5.26
C PHE A 187 5.24 -17.55 -6.67
N ASN A 188 4.24 -17.08 -7.42
CA ASN A 188 4.10 -17.44 -8.82
C ASN A 188 5.08 -16.63 -9.67
N GLN A 189 6.30 -17.14 -9.85
CA GLN A 189 7.39 -16.42 -10.52
C GLN A 189 7.19 -16.22 -12.02
N THR A 190 6.20 -16.89 -12.64
CA THR A 190 5.90 -16.73 -14.07
C THR A 190 5.01 -15.52 -14.36
N LEU A 191 4.42 -14.90 -13.34
CA LEU A 191 3.55 -13.74 -13.46
C LEU A 191 4.24 -12.46 -12.95
N GLY A 192 3.95 -11.35 -13.63
CA GLY A 192 4.52 -10.05 -13.29
C GLY A 192 6.05 -10.05 -13.34
N ASN A 193 6.69 -9.30 -12.46
CA ASN A 193 8.14 -9.35 -12.28
C ASN A 193 8.48 -10.37 -11.20
N LYS A 194 8.72 -11.61 -11.61
CA LYS A 194 9.08 -12.74 -10.71
C LYS A 194 8.07 -12.95 -9.56
N GLY A 195 6.77 -12.73 -9.79
CA GLY A 195 5.73 -12.85 -8.78
C GLY A 195 5.33 -11.53 -8.12
N VAL A 196 6.00 -10.42 -8.42
CA VAL A 196 5.51 -9.08 -8.07
C VAL A 196 4.55 -8.60 -9.17
N SER A 197 3.29 -8.42 -8.81
CA SER A 197 2.23 -7.96 -9.73
C SER A 197 2.43 -6.49 -10.09
N PHE A 198 2.58 -5.64 -9.08
CA PHE A 198 2.90 -4.23 -9.23
C PHE A 198 3.57 -3.72 -7.97
N LYS A 199 4.25 -2.58 -8.09
CA LYS A 199 4.84 -1.85 -6.98
C LYS A 199 4.84 -0.36 -7.33
N THR A 200 4.16 0.46 -6.54
CA THR A 200 3.99 1.88 -6.84
C THR A 200 3.70 2.69 -5.59
N LYS A 201 4.02 3.99 -5.66
CA LYS A 201 3.64 4.99 -4.65
C LYS A 201 2.45 5.83 -5.11
N ASP A 202 2.10 5.72 -6.39
CA ASP A 202 0.95 6.39 -6.99
C ASP A 202 -0.30 5.55 -6.75
N ILE A 203 -1.23 6.11 -5.98
CA ILE A 203 -2.51 5.50 -5.63
C ILE A 203 -3.38 5.22 -6.86
N THR A 204 -3.29 6.06 -7.89
CA THR A 204 -4.05 5.91 -9.14
C THR A 204 -3.52 4.73 -9.93
N ALA A 205 -2.19 4.61 -10.03
CA ALA A 205 -1.55 3.46 -10.63
C ALA A 205 -1.90 2.18 -9.85
N ALA A 206 -1.89 2.23 -8.51
CA ALA A 206 -2.30 1.10 -7.68
C ALA A 206 -3.75 0.71 -7.97
N LEU A 207 -4.68 1.67 -8.03
CA LEU A 207 -6.10 1.40 -8.28
C LEU A 207 -6.32 0.70 -9.62
N TYR A 208 -5.68 1.16 -10.70
CA TYR A 208 -5.79 0.50 -12.00
C TYR A 208 -5.23 -0.93 -11.99
N ASN A 209 -4.10 -1.16 -11.31
CA ASN A 209 -3.57 -2.51 -11.15
C ASN A 209 -4.54 -3.41 -10.40
N VAL A 210 -5.10 -2.93 -9.28
CA VAL A 210 -6.08 -3.68 -8.49
C VAL A 210 -7.37 -3.93 -9.30
N ALA A 211 -7.85 -2.94 -10.04
CA ALA A 211 -9.02 -3.07 -10.90
C ALA A 211 -8.79 -4.10 -12.02
N SER A 212 -7.62 -4.07 -12.66
CA SER A 212 -7.27 -5.01 -13.72
C SER A 212 -7.26 -6.43 -13.21
N VAL A 213 -6.56 -6.70 -12.10
CA VAL A 213 -6.50 -8.05 -11.52
C VAL A 213 -7.86 -8.52 -11.01
N SER A 214 -8.62 -7.64 -10.35
CA SER A 214 -9.90 -8.01 -9.72
C SER A 214 -11.02 -8.28 -10.73
N THR A 215 -10.98 -7.64 -11.90
CA THR A 215 -12.00 -7.79 -12.96
C THR A 215 -11.56 -8.69 -14.11
N GLY A 216 -10.25 -8.87 -14.31
CA GLY A 216 -9.69 -9.54 -15.48
C GLY A 216 -9.64 -8.67 -16.74
N LEU A 217 -9.97 -7.38 -16.64
CA LEU A 217 -9.91 -6.42 -17.75
C LEU A 217 -8.48 -5.88 -17.92
N SER A 218 -8.13 -5.51 -19.16
CA SER A 218 -6.89 -4.79 -19.42
C SER A 218 -6.93 -3.38 -18.82
N MET A 219 -5.76 -2.77 -18.57
CA MET A 219 -5.71 -1.38 -18.14
C MET A 219 -6.31 -0.43 -19.18
N GLU A 220 -6.12 -0.71 -20.46
CA GLU A 220 -6.67 0.07 -21.57
C GLU A 220 -8.20 0.05 -21.55
N ASP A 221 -8.81 -1.11 -21.35
CA ASP A 221 -10.26 -1.24 -21.24
C ASP A 221 -10.82 -0.47 -20.03
N LEU A 222 -10.10 -0.53 -18.90
CA LEU A 222 -10.49 0.19 -17.69
C LEU A 222 -10.40 1.71 -17.89
N GLN A 223 -9.35 2.18 -18.54
CA GLN A 223 -9.17 3.59 -18.88
C GLN A 223 -10.22 4.07 -19.88
N ALA A 224 -10.53 3.26 -20.90
CA ALA A 224 -11.57 3.57 -21.87
C ALA A 224 -12.94 3.68 -21.21
N ARG A 225 -13.29 2.75 -20.32
CA ARG A 225 -14.54 2.81 -19.52
C ARG A 225 -14.59 4.04 -18.62
N ALA A 226 -13.48 4.38 -17.98
CA ALA A 226 -13.37 5.59 -17.18
C ALA A 226 -13.50 6.87 -18.04
N ALA A 227 -13.09 6.84 -19.30
CA ALA A 227 -13.22 7.97 -20.23
C ALA A 227 -14.66 8.14 -20.77
N VAL A 228 -15.38 7.06 -21.02
CA VAL A 228 -16.79 7.10 -21.46
C VAL A 228 -17.68 7.73 -20.40
N ASN A 229 -17.46 7.41 -19.13
CA ASN A 229 -18.21 7.98 -18.00
C ASN A 229 -17.85 9.46 -17.67
N ARG A 230 -16.97 10.10 -18.45
CA ARG A 230 -16.64 11.53 -18.33
C ARG A 230 -17.44 12.43 -19.29
N ARG A 231 -18.18 11.85 -20.23
CA ARG A 231 -19.10 12.55 -21.12
C ARG A 231 -20.51 12.52 -20.54
#